data_AF-A0A8J3D005-F1
#
_entry.id   AF-A0A8J3D005-F1
#
_cell.length_a   1.000
_cell.length_b   1.000
_cell.length_c   1.000
_cell.angle_alpha   90.00
_cell.angle_beta   90.00
_cell.angle_gamma   90.00
#
_symmetry.space_group_name_H-M   'P 1'
#
loop_
_entity.id
_entity.type
_entity.pdbx_description
1 polymer ?
#
loop_
_entity_poly.entity_id
_entity_poly.type
_entity_poly.pdbx_seq_one_letter_code
_entity_poly.pdbx_strand_id
1 'polypeptide(L)'
;MERLEKKARIMAEMIIQTAKIYHESEESEKGLMETLVGAGIFYLPNHPGLFNNKISKEAWIQLQTKPEKLKLVAEHAIPRKVAGRLLYTKYLLLLQENPLALVELYEKYFGRYNLVLKEENDRLRKFQKAQIFVSEEEAYALAGIELVDFTYEEYLEFQKFQRDSKKKASKKVGMA
;
A
#
# COMPACT_ATOMS: atom_id res chain seq x y z
N MET A 1 -14.85 4.05 -10.81
CA MET A 1 -14.40 2.88 -11.59
C MET A 1 -13.75 3.30 -12.90
N GLU A 2 -14.41 4.09 -13.77
CA GLU A 2 -13.85 4.53 -15.06
C GLU A 2 -12.42 5.12 -15.01
N ARG A 3 -12.09 5.93 -13.99
CA ARG A 3 -10.74 6.49 -13.82
C ARG A 3 -9.68 5.44 -13.44
N LEU A 4 -10.06 4.43 -12.65
CA LEU A 4 -9.16 3.34 -12.24
C LEU A 4 -8.87 2.45 -13.45
N GLU A 5 -9.91 2.01 -14.15
CA GLU A 5 -9.81 1.20 -15.36
C GLU A 5 -8.93 1.86 -16.43
N LYS A 6 -9.17 3.14 -16.73
CA LYS A 6 -8.35 3.89 -17.71
C LYS A 6 -6.88 3.92 -17.34
N LYS A 7 -6.55 4.18 -16.07
CA LYS A 7 -5.16 4.23 -15.60
C LYS A 7 -4.52 2.84 -15.53
N ALA A 8 -5.26 1.84 -15.06
CA ALA A 8 -4.81 0.47 -14.96
C ALA A 8 -4.52 -0.10 -16.36
N ARG A 9 -5.38 0.16 -17.34
CA ARG A 9 -5.15 -0.23 -18.74
C ARG A 9 -3.85 0.34 -19.29
N ILE A 10 -3.61 1.65 -19.13
CA ILE A 10 -2.36 2.29 -19.60
C ILE A 10 -1.15 1.67 -18.90
N MET A 11 -1.22 1.44 -17.58
CA MET A 11 -0.13 0.81 -16.84
C MET A 11 0.15 -0.61 -17.32
N ALA A 12 -0.89 -1.42 -17.54
CA ALA A 12 -0.77 -2.77 -18.08
C ALA A 12 -0.15 -2.77 -19.48
N GLU A 13 -0.60 -1.88 -20.36
CA GLU A 13 -0.02 -1.70 -21.70
C GLU A 13 1.48 -1.33 -21.61
N MET A 14 1.87 -0.42 -20.71
CA MET A 14 3.28 -0.09 -20.50
C MET A 14 4.10 -1.30 -20.05
N ILE A 15 3.58 -2.11 -19.11
CA ILE A 15 4.24 -3.33 -18.65
C ILE A 15 4.41 -4.32 -19.80
N ILE A 16 3.36 -4.57 -20.58
CA ILE A 16 3.38 -5.49 -21.72
C ILE A 16 4.42 -5.05 -22.75
N GLN A 17 4.44 -3.77 -23.12
CA GLN A 17 5.36 -3.23 -24.14
C GLN A 17 6.82 -3.23 -23.67
N THR A 18 7.06 -3.13 -22.36
CA THR A 18 8.41 -3.13 -21.78
C THR A 18 8.87 -4.51 -21.31
N ALA A 19 8.02 -5.53 -21.40
CA ALA A 19 8.31 -6.86 -20.89
C ALA A 19 9.54 -7.51 -21.56
N LYS A 20 9.71 -7.30 -22.87
CA LYS A 20 10.89 -7.80 -23.59
C LYS A 20 12.18 -7.23 -23.00
N ILE A 21 12.24 -5.91 -22.81
CA ILE A 21 13.37 -5.22 -22.20
C ILE A 21 13.64 -5.79 -20.80
N TYR A 22 12.58 -5.94 -20.00
CA TYR A 22 12.71 -6.52 -18.66
C TYR A 22 13.34 -7.92 -18.68
N HIS A 23 12.91 -8.81 -19.58
CA HIS A 23 13.40 -10.19 -19.61
C HIS A 23 14.84 -10.31 -20.16
N GLU A 24 15.23 -9.42 -21.08
CA GLU A 24 16.57 -9.36 -21.66
C GLU A 24 17.59 -8.60 -20.77
N SER A 25 17.12 -7.88 -19.76
CA SER A 25 17.94 -7.09 -18.84
C SER A 25 18.65 -7.90 -17.75
N GLU A 26 19.74 -7.33 -17.25
CA GLU A 26 20.48 -7.82 -16.09
C GLU A 26 19.71 -7.56 -14.77
N GLU A 27 20.07 -8.24 -13.68
CA GLU A 27 19.33 -8.18 -12.40
C GLU A 27 19.24 -6.74 -11.82
N SER A 28 20.29 -5.94 -11.97
CA SER A 28 20.29 -4.54 -11.52
C SER A 28 19.30 -3.67 -12.31
N GLU A 29 19.16 -3.92 -13.60
CA GLU A 29 18.27 -3.19 -14.50
C GLU A 29 16.81 -3.61 -14.30
N LYS A 30 16.57 -4.92 -14.13
CA LYS A 30 15.29 -5.47 -13.68
C LYS A 30 14.84 -4.78 -12.40
N GLY A 31 15.74 -4.65 -11.43
CA GLY A 31 15.47 -3.98 -10.16
C GLY A 31 14.98 -2.53 -10.29
N LEU A 32 15.48 -1.79 -11.30
CA LEU A 32 15.00 -0.44 -11.62
C LEU A 32 13.57 -0.48 -12.18
N MET A 33 13.31 -1.35 -13.17
CA MET A 33 11.98 -1.49 -13.78
C MET A 33 10.92 -1.95 -12.78
N GLU A 34 11.24 -2.93 -11.93
CA GLU A 34 10.38 -3.38 -10.82
C GLU A 34 9.98 -2.22 -9.90
N THR A 35 10.92 -1.32 -9.61
CA THR A 35 10.68 -0.15 -8.74
C THR A 35 9.79 0.87 -9.43
N LEU A 36 10.03 1.15 -10.72
CA LEU A 36 9.24 2.10 -11.51
C LEU A 36 7.80 1.63 -11.68
N VAL A 37 7.59 0.38 -12.09
CA VAL A 37 6.26 -0.21 -12.24
C VAL A 37 5.58 -0.31 -10.87
N GLY A 38 6.29 -0.79 -9.85
CA GLY A 38 5.79 -0.87 -8.48
C GLY A 38 5.28 0.46 -7.94
N ALA A 39 6.04 1.55 -8.15
CA ALA A 39 5.61 2.90 -7.81
C ALA A 39 4.42 3.36 -8.65
N GLY A 40 4.43 3.05 -9.96
CA GLY A 40 3.36 3.35 -10.90
C GLY A 40 1.98 2.82 -10.45
N ILE A 41 1.92 1.55 -10.03
CA ILE A 41 0.69 0.92 -9.52
C ILE A 41 0.11 1.71 -8.33
N PHE A 42 0.97 2.28 -7.47
CA PHE A 42 0.52 2.97 -6.26
C PHE A 42 -0.04 4.38 -6.55
N TYR A 43 0.07 4.86 -7.80
CA TYR A 43 -0.62 6.06 -8.30
C TYR A 43 -2.00 5.77 -8.91
N LEU A 44 -2.43 4.50 -8.89
CA LEU A 44 -3.81 4.15 -9.21
C LEU A 44 -4.76 4.76 -8.18
N PRO A 45 -5.99 5.14 -8.58
CA PRO A 45 -6.95 5.74 -7.66
C PRO A 45 -7.20 4.86 -6.43
N ASN A 46 -7.04 5.43 -5.24
CA ASN A 46 -7.40 4.79 -3.98
C ASN A 46 -8.91 4.91 -3.75
N HIS A 47 -9.50 3.92 -3.08
CA HIS A 47 -10.90 3.93 -2.64
C HIS A 47 -11.04 3.14 -1.33
N PRO A 48 -12.14 3.35 -0.57
CA PRO A 48 -12.36 2.70 0.73
C PRO A 48 -12.16 1.18 0.72
N GLY A 49 -12.60 0.53 -0.37
CA GLY A 49 -12.51 -0.91 -0.55
C GLY A 49 -11.08 -1.47 -0.66
N LEU A 50 -10.04 -0.64 -0.69
CA LEU A 50 -8.65 -1.10 -0.59
C LEU A 50 -8.19 -1.29 0.86
N PHE A 51 -8.93 -0.74 1.83
CA PHE A 51 -8.61 -0.96 3.23
C PHE A 51 -8.91 -2.40 3.64
N ASN A 52 -7.98 -3.05 4.33
CA ASN A 52 -8.13 -4.42 4.80
C ASN A 52 -9.04 -4.58 6.03
N ASN A 53 -9.56 -3.48 6.58
CA ASN A 53 -10.21 -3.45 7.88
C ASN A 53 -9.30 -3.94 9.01
N LYS A 54 -8.01 -3.58 8.93
CA LYS A 54 -6.99 -3.99 9.90
C LYS A 54 -6.15 -2.81 10.37
N ILE A 55 -5.86 -2.81 11.66
CA ILE A 55 -4.91 -1.89 12.31
C ILE A 55 -3.92 -2.72 13.15
N SER A 56 -2.72 -2.21 13.39
CA SER A 56 -1.86 -2.84 14.40
C SER A 56 -2.46 -2.71 15.80
N LYS A 57 -2.28 -3.74 16.61
CA LYS A 57 -2.74 -3.77 18.01
C LYS A 57 -2.16 -2.62 18.84
N GLU A 58 -0.90 -2.26 18.58
CA GLU A 58 -0.26 -1.15 19.28
C GLU A 58 -0.90 0.18 18.88
N ALA A 59 -1.17 0.41 17.59
CA ALA A 59 -1.92 1.58 17.14
C ALA A 59 -3.33 1.64 17.73
N TRP A 60 -4.04 0.50 17.81
CA TRP A 60 -5.37 0.41 18.41
C TRP A 60 -5.37 0.84 19.88
N ILE A 61 -4.43 0.33 20.68
CA ILE A 61 -4.27 0.71 22.09
C ILE A 61 -3.95 2.21 22.22
N GLN A 62 -3.07 2.74 21.36
CA GLN A 62 -2.74 4.17 21.38
C GLN A 62 -3.93 5.05 20.97
N LEU A 63 -4.79 4.57 20.08
CA LEU A 63 -6.00 5.27 19.66
C LEU A 63 -6.99 5.44 20.82
N GLN A 64 -7.05 4.47 21.73
CA GLN A 64 -7.92 4.54 22.92
C GLN A 64 -7.34 5.42 24.04
N THR A 65 -6.02 5.58 24.09
CA THR A 65 -5.34 6.22 25.23
C THR A 65 -4.81 7.62 24.94
N LYS A 66 -4.28 7.87 23.73
CA LYS A 66 -3.64 9.13 23.30
C LYS A 66 -3.90 9.44 21.80
N PRO A 67 -5.17 9.51 21.37
CA PRO A 67 -5.51 9.64 19.95
C PRO A 67 -5.00 10.93 19.30
N GLU A 68 -4.77 11.99 20.07
CA GLU A 68 -4.41 13.32 19.56
C GLU A 68 -3.00 13.42 18.98
N LYS A 69 -2.07 12.56 19.42
CA LYS A 69 -0.68 12.52 18.92
C LYS A 69 -0.44 11.39 17.92
N LEU A 70 -1.40 10.47 17.79
CA LEU A 70 -1.27 9.28 16.97
C LEU A 70 -1.14 9.62 15.49
N LYS A 71 -0.16 9.00 14.83
CA LYS A 71 0.00 9.07 13.36
C LYS A 71 -0.02 7.67 12.80
N LEU A 72 -1.13 7.34 12.14
CA LEU A 72 -1.26 6.10 11.39
C LEU A 72 -0.62 6.24 10.01
N VAL A 73 -0.02 5.16 9.56
CA VAL A 73 0.53 5.00 8.22
C VAL A 73 -0.25 3.88 7.53
N ALA A 74 -0.75 4.15 6.34
CA ALA A 74 -1.28 3.12 5.45
C ALA A 74 -0.11 2.36 4.83
N GLU A 75 0.06 1.10 5.22
CA GLU A 75 1.13 0.25 4.72
C GLU A 75 0.55 -0.85 3.84
N HIS A 76 1.16 -1.01 2.66
CA HIS A 76 0.64 -1.92 1.65
C HIS A 76 1.04 -3.36 1.97
N ALA A 77 0.11 -4.28 1.71
CA ALA A 77 0.33 -5.72 1.90
C ALA A 77 1.55 -6.22 1.12
N ILE A 78 1.62 -5.80 -0.15
CA ILE A 78 2.69 -6.19 -1.07
C ILE A 78 3.65 -5.01 -1.28
N PRO A 79 4.97 -5.19 -1.06
CA PRO A 79 5.94 -4.13 -1.29
C PRO A 79 6.00 -3.71 -2.76
N ARG A 80 6.19 -2.41 -3.03
CA ARG A 80 6.20 -1.84 -4.39
C ARG A 80 7.06 -2.64 -5.38
N LYS A 81 8.32 -2.87 -5.02
CA LYS A 81 9.28 -3.58 -5.88
C LYS A 81 8.84 -5.03 -6.14
N VAL A 82 8.26 -5.69 -5.13
CA VAL A 82 7.70 -7.05 -5.28
C VAL A 82 6.51 -7.02 -6.23
N ALA A 83 5.59 -6.06 -6.09
CA ALA A 83 4.45 -5.91 -6.99
C ALA A 83 4.91 -5.72 -8.45
N GLY A 84 5.90 -4.85 -8.69
CA GLY A 84 6.48 -4.65 -10.02
C GLY A 84 7.09 -5.92 -10.61
N ARG A 85 7.86 -6.68 -9.82
CA ARG A 85 8.39 -8.00 -10.24
C ARG A 85 7.28 -8.96 -10.63
N LEU A 86 6.24 -9.08 -9.79
CA LEU A 86 5.14 -10.00 -10.03
C LEU A 86 4.39 -9.68 -11.33
N LEU A 87 4.25 -8.40 -11.69
CA LEU A 87 3.62 -7.99 -12.94
C LEU A 87 4.44 -8.37 -14.19
N TYR A 88 5.77 -8.28 -14.12
CA TYR A 88 6.64 -8.72 -15.23
C TYR A 88 6.86 -10.24 -15.27
N THR A 89 6.49 -10.97 -14.22
CA THR A 89 6.73 -12.41 -14.13
C THR A 89 5.41 -13.17 -14.05
N LYS A 90 4.89 -13.36 -12.84
CA LYS A 90 3.71 -14.16 -12.53
C LYS A 90 2.45 -13.73 -13.30
N TYR A 91 2.25 -12.43 -13.49
CA TYR A 91 1.01 -11.89 -14.05
C TYR A 91 1.13 -11.38 -15.49
N LEU A 92 2.30 -11.51 -16.13
CA LEU A 92 2.50 -10.94 -17.46
C LEU A 92 1.55 -11.52 -18.50
N LEU A 93 1.41 -12.84 -18.56
CA LEU A 93 0.51 -13.52 -19.50
C LEU A 93 -0.95 -13.07 -19.29
N LEU A 94 -1.38 -12.99 -18.03
CA LEU A 94 -2.71 -12.50 -17.69
C LEU A 94 -2.94 -11.07 -18.19
N LEU A 95 -1.94 -10.18 -18.07
CA LEU A 95 -2.05 -8.82 -18.58
C LEU A 95 -2.07 -8.77 -20.12
N GLN A 96 -1.32 -9.65 -20.79
CA GLN A 96 -1.33 -9.76 -22.26
C GLN A 96 -2.69 -10.21 -22.79
N GLU A 97 -3.34 -11.15 -22.11
CA GLU A 97 -4.69 -11.62 -22.45
C GLU A 97 -5.75 -10.57 -22.13
N ASN A 98 -5.64 -9.92 -20.96
CA ASN A 98 -6.58 -8.92 -20.49
C ASN A 98 -5.88 -7.81 -19.70
N PRO A 99 -5.60 -6.65 -20.33
CA PRO A 99 -4.98 -5.51 -19.64
C PRO A 99 -5.80 -4.97 -18.46
N LEU A 100 -7.11 -5.17 -18.44
CA LEU A 100 -7.97 -4.76 -17.31
C LEU A 100 -7.85 -5.70 -16.10
N ALA A 101 -7.20 -6.87 -16.23
CA ALA A 101 -6.91 -7.73 -15.09
C ALA A 101 -6.06 -7.03 -14.02
N LEU A 102 -5.33 -5.96 -14.38
CA LEU A 102 -4.61 -5.14 -13.40
C LEU A 102 -5.55 -4.47 -12.38
N VAL A 103 -6.80 -4.15 -12.76
CA VAL A 103 -7.80 -3.62 -11.82
C VAL A 103 -8.05 -4.64 -10.71
N GLU A 104 -8.32 -5.88 -11.08
CA GLU A 104 -8.56 -6.95 -10.10
C GLU A 104 -7.34 -7.24 -9.24
N LEU A 105 -6.15 -7.28 -9.85
CA LEU A 105 -4.91 -7.50 -9.11
C LEU A 105 -4.64 -6.37 -8.11
N TYR A 106 -4.93 -5.14 -8.50
CA TYR A 106 -4.82 -3.98 -7.62
C TYR A 106 -5.82 -4.05 -6.48
N GLU A 107 -7.10 -4.29 -6.77
CA GLU A 107 -8.16 -4.33 -5.76
C GLU A 107 -8.05 -5.52 -4.81
N LYS A 108 -7.55 -6.68 -5.27
CA LYS A 108 -7.42 -7.89 -4.44
C LYS A 108 -6.09 -7.96 -3.69
N TYR A 109 -5.02 -7.38 -4.24
CA TYR A 109 -3.67 -7.57 -3.71
C TYR A 109 -2.87 -6.27 -3.60
N PHE A 110 -2.50 -5.64 -4.71
CA PHE A 110 -1.44 -4.61 -4.70
C PHE A 110 -1.86 -3.29 -4.07
N GLY A 111 -3.14 -2.93 -4.16
CA GLY A 111 -3.69 -1.72 -3.57
C GLY A 111 -4.07 -1.89 -2.09
N ARG A 112 -4.15 -3.14 -1.60
CA ARG A 112 -4.58 -3.45 -0.24
C ARG A 112 -3.61 -2.89 0.79
N TYR A 113 -4.15 -2.36 1.88
CA TYR A 113 -3.35 -1.79 2.96
C TYR A 113 -3.96 -2.01 4.35
N ASN A 114 -3.08 -2.04 5.35
CA ASN A 114 -3.42 -1.99 6.77
C ASN A 114 -2.96 -0.65 7.36
N LEU A 115 -3.43 -0.35 8.57
CA LEU A 115 -2.97 0.81 9.33
C LEU A 115 -1.97 0.38 10.40
N VAL A 116 -0.80 1.03 10.42
CA VAL A 116 0.26 0.76 11.41
C VAL A 116 0.82 2.07 11.96
N LEU A 117 1.59 2.00 13.04
CA LEU A 117 2.40 3.12 13.51
C LEU A 117 3.58 3.37 12.56
N LYS A 118 4.11 4.60 12.59
CA LYS A 118 5.31 4.94 11.80
C LYS A 118 6.50 4.07 12.20
N GLU A 119 6.70 3.88 13.49
CA GLU A 119 7.79 3.11 14.07
C GLU A 119 7.66 1.62 13.74
N GLU A 120 6.43 1.13 13.59
CA GLU A 120 6.14 -0.22 13.10
C GLU A 120 6.49 -0.36 11.62
N ASN A 121 6.08 0.60 10.78
CA ASN A 121 6.43 0.61 9.35
C ASN A 121 7.96 0.59 9.15
N ASP A 122 8.70 1.40 9.92
CA ASP A 122 10.17 1.42 9.84
C ASP A 122 10.81 0.07 10.19
N ARG A 123 10.21 -0.73 11.08
CA ARG A 123 10.62 -2.12 11.33
C ARG A 123 10.21 -3.06 10.19
N LEU A 124 8.97 -2.95 9.73
CA LEU A 124 8.39 -3.81 8.68
C LEU A 124 9.13 -3.72 7.35
N ARG A 125 9.58 -2.52 6.96
CA ARG A 125 10.37 -2.29 5.73
C ARG A 125 11.61 -3.18 5.62
N LYS A 126 12.18 -3.63 6.74
CA LYS A 126 13.33 -4.52 6.75
C LYS A 126 13.01 -5.88 6.14
N PHE A 127 11.78 -6.36 6.30
CA PHE A 127 11.26 -7.66 5.84
C PHE A 127 10.50 -7.56 4.50
N GLN A 128 10.19 -6.35 4.06
CA GLN A 128 9.51 -6.06 2.80
C GLN A 128 10.47 -5.81 1.62
N LYS A 129 11.72 -6.28 1.70
CA LYS A 129 12.67 -6.20 0.58
C LYS A 129 12.39 -7.31 -0.43
N ALA A 130 12.50 -6.99 -1.72
CA ALA A 130 12.14 -7.92 -2.79
C ALA A 130 12.91 -9.26 -2.77
N GLN A 131 14.10 -9.32 -2.15
CA GLN A 131 14.89 -10.55 -2.05
C GLN A 131 14.45 -11.48 -0.91
N ILE A 132 13.71 -10.98 0.09
CA ILE A 132 13.39 -11.74 1.31
C ILE A 132 11.90 -11.76 1.64
N PHE A 133 11.10 -10.94 0.95
CA PHE A 133 9.66 -10.90 1.18
C PHE A 133 9.03 -12.22 0.75
N VAL A 134 8.34 -12.87 1.70
CA VAL A 134 7.63 -14.14 1.49
C VAL A 134 6.13 -13.88 1.40
N SER A 135 5.54 -13.32 2.47
CA SER A 135 4.13 -12.92 2.51
C SER A 135 3.94 -11.70 3.43
N GLU A 136 2.74 -11.11 3.37
CA GLU A 136 2.33 -10.05 4.28
C GLU A 136 2.35 -10.54 5.73
N GLU A 137 1.72 -11.68 6.00
CA GLU A 137 1.58 -12.25 7.33
C GLU A 137 2.94 -12.54 7.97
N GLU A 138 3.87 -13.13 7.21
CA GLU A 138 5.21 -13.40 7.70
C GLU A 138 6.01 -12.12 7.94
N ALA A 139 5.91 -11.12 7.04
CA ALA A 139 6.60 -9.85 7.22
C ALA A 139 6.12 -9.11 8.49
N TYR A 140 4.81 -9.11 8.74
CA TYR A 140 4.23 -8.52 9.96
C TYR A 140 4.65 -9.29 11.21
N ALA A 141 4.62 -10.63 11.18
CA ALA A 141 5.05 -11.46 12.30
C ALA A 141 6.52 -11.23 12.65
N LEU A 142 7.42 -11.20 11.65
CA LEU A 142 8.85 -10.92 11.84
C LEU A 142 9.11 -9.49 12.34
N ALA A 143 8.25 -8.53 11.99
CA ALA A 143 8.30 -7.16 12.49
C ALA A 143 7.73 -6.98 13.92
N GLY A 144 7.14 -8.05 14.49
CA GLY A 144 6.46 -8.02 15.77
C GLY A 144 5.16 -7.21 15.75
N ILE A 145 4.46 -7.20 14.61
CA ILE A 145 3.21 -6.45 14.41
C ILE A 145 2.04 -7.43 14.38
N GLU A 146 1.16 -7.32 15.38
CA GLU A 146 -0.11 -8.06 15.41
C GLU A 146 -1.21 -7.18 14.82
N LEU A 147 -1.94 -7.69 13.83
CA LEU A 147 -3.08 -7.00 13.22
C LEU A 147 -4.39 -7.39 13.90
N VAL A 148 -5.23 -6.40 14.21
CA VAL A 148 -6.57 -6.58 14.77
C VAL A 148 -7.61 -5.93 13.85
N ASP A 149 -8.88 -6.35 13.99
CA ASP A 149 -9.98 -5.78 13.22
C ASP A 149 -10.17 -4.29 13.55
N PHE A 150 -10.37 -3.50 12.51
CA PHE A 150 -10.67 -2.07 12.59
C PHE A 150 -11.43 -1.65 11.35
N THR A 151 -12.68 -1.26 11.50
CA THR A 151 -13.58 -1.01 10.38
C THR A 151 -13.24 0.29 9.65
N TYR A 152 -13.73 0.42 8.42
CA TYR A 152 -13.59 1.66 7.68
C TYR A 152 -14.31 2.83 8.36
N GLU A 153 -15.44 2.57 9.04
CA GLU A 153 -16.17 3.55 9.83
C GLU A 153 -15.32 4.07 11.00
N GLU A 154 -14.68 3.19 11.76
CA GLU A 154 -13.78 3.58 12.86
C GLU A 154 -12.59 4.41 12.33
N TYR A 155 -12.08 4.07 11.14
CA TYR A 155 -11.04 4.86 10.49
C TYR A 155 -11.51 6.28 10.14
N LEU A 156 -12.72 6.43 9.60
CA LEU A 156 -13.31 7.73 9.30
C LEU A 156 -13.53 8.57 10.55
N GLU A 157 -13.98 7.95 11.65
CA GLU A 157 -14.15 8.61 12.94
C GLU A 157 -12.81 9.14 13.48
N PHE A 158 -11.75 8.32 13.41
CA PHE A 158 -10.40 8.74 13.78
C PHE A 158 -9.90 9.92 12.94
N GLN A 159 -10.05 9.86 11.61
CA GLN A 159 -9.66 10.96 10.72
C GLN A 159 -10.42 12.26 11.03
N LYS A 160 -11.72 12.16 11.32
CA LYS A 160 -12.55 13.29 11.73
C LYS A 160 -12.05 13.88 13.04
N PHE A 161 -11.80 13.06 14.05
CA PHE A 161 -11.26 13.47 15.34
C PHE A 161 -9.92 14.22 15.19
N GLN A 162 -8.99 13.69 14.38
CA GLN A 162 -7.70 14.31 14.09
C GLN A 162 -7.84 15.68 13.43
N ARG A 163 -8.74 15.81 12.46
CA ARG A 163 -9.02 17.08 11.78
C ARG A 163 -9.59 18.12 12.74
N ASP A 164 -10.52 17.73 13.59
CA ASP A 164 -11.17 18.64 14.53
C ASP A 164 -10.22 19.07 15.65
N SER A 165 -9.36 18.17 16.12
CA SER A 165 -8.29 18.47 17.08
C SER A 165 -7.29 19.48 16.52
N LYS A 166 -6.87 19.33 15.26
CA LYS A 166 -6.00 20.30 14.57
C LYS A 166 -6.65 21.68 14.43
N LYS A 167 -7.94 21.74 14.08
CA LYS A 167 -8.69 23.01 14.00
C LYS A 167 -8.79 23.72 15.35
N LYS A 168 -8.97 22.98 16.44
CA LYS A 168 -8.99 23.55 17.80
C LYS A 168 -7.62 24.10 18.20
N ALA A 169 -6.54 23.39 17.87
CA ALA A 169 -5.18 23.83 18.14
C ALA A 169 -4.83 25.12 17.35
N SER A 170 -5.18 25.20 16.06
CA SER A 170 -4.88 26.39 15.24
C SER A 170 -5.66 27.64 15.70
N LYS A 171 -6.91 27.49 16.14
CA LYS A 171 -7.69 28.60 16.71
C LYS A 171 -7.09 29.15 18.01
N LYS A 172 -6.51 28.30 18.87
CA LYS A 172 -5.82 28.75 20.09
C LYS A 172 -4.55 29.54 19.80
N VAL A 173 -3.83 29.21 18.74
CA VAL A 173 -2.58 29.90 18.34
C VAL A 173 -2.85 31.25 17.68
N GLY A 174 -3.98 31.42 16.98
CA GLY A 174 -4.35 32.71 16.35
C GLY A 174 -5.05 33.71 17.28
N MET A 175 -5.30 33.36 18.54
CA MET A 175 -5.86 34.25 19.56
C MET A 175 -4.84 34.66 20.63
N ALA A 176 -3.60 34.17 20.53
CA ALA A 176 -2.47 34.53 21.38
C ALA A 176 -1.49 35.40 20.58
#